data_AF-K2IZK7-F1
#
_entry.id   AF-K2IZK7-F1
#
_cell.length_a   1.000
_cell.length_b   1.000
_cell.length_c   1.000
_cell.angle_alpha   90.00
_cell.angle_beta   90.00
_cell.angle_gamma   90.00
#
_symmetry.space_group_name_H-M   'P 1'
#
loop_
_entity.id
_entity.type
_entity.pdbx_description
1 polymer ?
#
loop_
_entity_poly.entity_id
_entity_poly.type
_entity_poly.pdbx_seq_one_letter_code
_entity_poly.pdbx_strand_id
1 'polypeptide(L)' 'MTPDTAAELGAPVIRIIAMPSDANPAGDIFGGWLMSQMDLAVGSVAARFSKGRAATIAVEAITFRKNGG' A
#
# COMPACT_ATOMS: atom_id res chain seq x y z
N MET A 1 21.80 -4.17 20.09
CA MET A 1 20.34 -4.07 19.87
C MET A 1 20.13 -3.02 18.81
N THR A 2 20.09 -3.42 17.54
CA THR A 2 19.80 -2.50 16.43
C THR A 2 18.33 -2.09 16.54
N PRO A 3 17.98 -0.81 16.32
CA PRO A 3 16.57 -0.42 16.30
C PRO A 3 15.88 -1.20 15.18
N ASP A 4 14.76 -1.82 15.53
CA ASP A 4 13.89 -2.50 14.58
C ASP A 4 13.38 -1.45 13.59
N THR A 5 13.82 -1.50 12.33
CA THR A 5 13.59 -0.48 11.29
C THR A 5 12.10 -0.14 11.06
N ALA A 6 11.18 -1.00 11.51
CA ALA A 6 9.75 -0.77 11.45
C ALA A 6 9.26 0.32 12.43
N ALA A 7 9.96 0.56 13.54
CA ALA A 7 9.54 1.54 14.55
C ALA A 7 9.75 3.00 14.09
N GLU A 8 10.65 3.25 13.14
CA GLU A 8 10.91 4.59 12.60
C GLU A 8 9.93 5.03 11.49
N LEU A 9 9.18 4.10 10.88
CA LEU A 9 8.30 4.35 9.73
C LEU A 9 6.83 4.64 10.12
N GLY A 10 6.50 4.61 11.41
CA GLY A 10 5.11 4.70 11.88
C GLY A 10 4.30 3.41 11.63
N ALA A 11 3.14 3.31 12.28
CA ALA A 11 2.28 2.13 12.14
C ALA A 11 1.64 2.07 10.75
N PRO A 12 1.53 0.88 10.12
CA PRO A 12 0.79 0.70 8.86
C PRO A 12 -0.66 1.18 9.00
N VAL A 13 -1.13 1.94 8.01
CA VAL A 13 -2.49 2.47 7.98
C VAL A 13 -3.54 1.35 7.81
N ILE A 14 -3.23 0.35 6.97
CA ILE A 14 -4.06 -0.85 6.78
C ILE A 14 -3.19 -2.11 6.86
N ARG A 15 -3.82 -3.22 7.25
CA ARG A 15 -3.28 -4.58 7.13
C ARG A 15 -4.35 -5.46 6.50
N ILE A 16 -3.99 -6.13 5.41
CA ILE A 16 -4.87 -7.03 4.68
C ILE A 16 -4.09 -8.29 4.29
N ILE A 17 -4.79 -9.43 4.29
CA ILE A 17 -4.24 -10.70 3.85
C ILE A 17 -4.51 -10.82 2.35
N ALA A 18 -3.45 -11.01 1.56
CA ALA A 18 -3.60 -11.32 0.15
C ALA A 18 -4.11 -12.76 -0.03
N MET A 19 -5.09 -12.93 -0.91
CA MET A 19 -5.75 -14.19 -1.19
C MET A 19 -5.37 -14.69 -2.60
N PRO A 20 -5.56 -15.99 -2.91
CA PRO A 20 -5.28 -16.52 -4.25
C PRO A 20 -6.01 -15.78 -5.38
N SER A 21 -7.19 -15.22 -5.11
CA SER A 21 -7.95 -14.41 -6.07
C SER A 21 -7.31 -13.05 -6.39
N ASP A 22 -6.38 -12.59 -5.55
CA ASP A 22 -5.67 -11.32 -5.75
C ASP A 22 -4.41 -11.51 -6.60
N ALA A 23 -4.09 -12.75 -6.96
CA ALA A 23 -2.97 -13.08 -7.83
C ALA A 23 -3.29 -12.77 -9.31
N ASN A 24 -2.27 -12.39 -10.05
CA ASN A 24 -2.29 -12.33 -11.51
C ASN A 24 -2.13 -13.76 -12.10
N PRO A 25 -2.30 -13.95 -13.43
CA PRO A 25 -2.13 -15.27 -14.06
C PRO A 25 -0.74 -15.92 -13.90
N ALA A 26 0.29 -15.16 -13.52
CA ALA A 26 1.63 -15.67 -13.24
C ALA A 26 1.79 -16.15 -11.78
N GLY A 27 0.78 -15.95 -10.92
CA GLY A 27 0.79 -16.35 -9.52
C GLY A 27 1.35 -15.30 -8.54
N ASP A 28 1.85 -14.17 -9.04
CA ASP A 28 2.24 -13.02 -8.20
C ASP A 28 1.01 -12.20 -7.82
N ILE A 29 1.09 -11.41 -6.75
CA ILE A 29 0.03 -10.43 -6.44
C ILE A 29 -0.15 -9.45 -7.60
N PHE A 30 -1.39 -9.26 -8.02
CA PHE A 30 -1.71 -8.33 -9.09
C PHE A 30 -1.38 -6.89 -8.67
N GLY A 31 -0.57 -6.20 -9.48
CA GLY A 31 -0.12 -4.84 -9.17
C GLY A 31 -1.26 -3.84 -8.99
N GLY A 32 -2.34 -3.96 -9.78
CA GLY A 32 -3.51 -3.10 -9.62
C GLY A 32 -4.27 -3.32 -8.31
N TRP A 33 -4.29 -4.55 -7.80
CA TRP A 33 -4.86 -4.84 -6.47
C TRP A 33 -4.01 -4.20 -5.39
N LEU A 34 -2.68 -4.33 -5.47
CA LEU A 34 -1.78 -3.72 -4.50
C LEU A 34 -1.89 -2.18 -4.50
N MET A 35 -1.96 -1.56 -5.68
CA MET A 35 -2.17 -0.11 -5.80
C MET A 35 -3.52 0.34 -5.23
N SER A 36 -4.59 -0.45 -5.38
CA SER A 36 -5.88 -0.09 -4.79
C SER A 36 -5.85 -0.12 -3.26
N GLN A 37 -5.12 -1.07 -2.65
CA GLN A 37 -4.91 -1.08 -1.21
C GLN A 37 -4.11 0.14 -0.74
N MET A 38 -3.07 0.53 -1.48
CA MET A 38 -2.30 1.75 -1.19
C MET A 38 -3.18 3.02 -1.25
N ASP A 39 -4.03 3.13 -2.27
CA ASP A 39 -4.95 4.27 -2.44
C ASP A 39 -6.01 4.32 -1.32
N LEU A 40 -6.57 3.17 -0.93
CA LEU A 40 -7.50 3.08 0.22
C LEU A 40 -6.84 3.53 1.53
N ALA A 41 -5.59 3.12 1.77
CA ALA A 41 -4.82 3.55 2.93
C ALA A 41 -4.67 5.07 2.96
N VAL A 42 -4.13 5.66 1.89
CA VAL A 42 -3.91 7.10 1.81
C VAL A 42 -5.22 7.87 1.85
N GLY A 43 -6.27 7.39 1.18
CA GLY A 43 -7.60 7.99 1.18
C GLY A 43 -8.19 8.07 2.60
N SER A 44 -8.01 7.04 3.42
CA SER A 44 -8.46 7.05 4.82
C SER A 44 -7.76 8.13 5.67
N VAL A 45 -6.45 8.31 5.47
CA VAL A 45 -5.65 9.32 6.15
C VAL A 45 -6.02 10.72 5.65
N ALA A 46 -6.14 10.89 4.34
CA ALA A 46 -6.50 12.17 3.71
C ALA A 46 -7.88 12.65 4.16
N ALA A 47 -8.88 11.76 4.22
CA ALA A 47 -10.22 12.09 4.70
C ALA A 47 -10.22 12.51 6.17
N ARG A 48 -9.42 11.85 7.01
CA ARG A 48 -9.27 12.21 8.43
C ARG A 48 -8.61 13.58 8.59
N PHE A 49 -7.57 13.85 7.81
CA PHE A 49 -6.84 15.11 7.88
C PHE A 49 -7.65 16.29 7.32
N SER A 50 -8.33 16.10 6.19
CA SER A 50 -9.16 17.13 5.54
C SER A 50 -10.49 17.38 6.23
N LYS A 51 -10.91 16.50 7.16
CA LYS A 51 -12.23 16.50 7.80
C LYS A 51 -13.37 16.44 6.78
N GLY A 52 -13.15 15.76 5.67
CA GLY A 52 -14.07 15.73 4.55
C GLY A 52 -13.61 14.84 3.41
N ARG A 53 -14.19 15.04 2.23
CA ARG A 53 -13.82 14.27 1.04
C ARG A 53 -12.46 14.72 0.52
N ALA A 54 -11.59 13.75 0.23
CA ALA A 54 -10.33 13.96 -0.48
C ALA A 54 -10.32 13.05 -1.72
N ALA A 55 -9.63 13.49 -2.77
CA ALA A 55 -9.44 12.71 -3.99
C ALA A 55 -7.95 12.62 -4.31
N THR A 56 -7.53 11.47 -4.82
CA THR A 56 -6.16 11.26 -5.30
C THR A 56 -5.98 12.03 -6.60
N ILE A 57 -5.09 13.04 -6.58
CA ILE A 57 -4.81 13.88 -7.75
C ILE A 57 -3.61 13.38 -8.56
N ALA A 58 -2.66 12.73 -7.88
CA ALA A 58 -1.44 12.23 -8.46
C ALA A 58 -0.88 11.12 -7.57
N VAL A 59 -0.21 10.17 -8.20
CA VAL A 59 0.60 9.15 -7.56
C VAL A 59 1.94 9.16 -8.29
N GLU A 60 3.02 9.26 -7.54
CA GLU A 60 4.36 9.42 -8.10
C GLU A 60 5.30 8.31 -7.59
N ALA A 61 6.30 7.97 -8.40
CA ALA A 61 7.42 7.10 -8.04
C ALA A 61 7.08 5.68 -7.53
N ILE A 62 5.98 5.06 -7.98
CA ILE A 62 5.73 3.63 -7.72
C ILE A 62 6.65 2.77 -8.58
N THR A 63 7.48 1.95 -7.94
CA THR A 63 8.34 0.95 -8.61
C THR A 63 8.14 -0.41 -7.97
N PHE A 64 7.65 -1.38 -8.74
CA PHE A 64 7.65 -2.78 -8.33
C PHE A 64 8.98 -3.41 -8.69
N ARG A 65 9.74 -3.82 -7.67
CA ARG A 65 10.96 -4.59 -7.87
C ARG A 65 10.65 -6.06 -7.71
N LYS A 66 11.22 -6.88 -8.59
CA LYS A 66 11.34 -8.30 -8.32
C LYS A 66 12.31 -8.46 -7.15
N ASN A 67 11.99 -9.30 -6.18
CA ASN A 67 12.99 -9.71 -5.21
C ASN A 67 14.05 -10.50 -5.98
N GLY A 68 15.27 -9.95 -6.06
CA GLY A 68 16.40 -10.63 -6.68
C GLY A 68 16.66 -11.95 -5.96
N GLY A 69 16.85 -13.02 -6.74
CA GLY A 69 17.63 -14.16 -6.27
C GLY A 69 19.11 -13.79 -6.29
#